data_AF-A0A7C0WEP5-F1
#
_entry.id   AF-A0A7C0WEP5-F1
#
_cell.length_a   1.000
_cell.length_b   1.000
_cell.length_c   1.000
_cell.angle_alpha   90.00
_cell.angle_beta   90.00
_cell.angle_gamma   90.00
#
_symmetry.space_group_name_H-M   'P 1'
#
loop_
_entity.id
_entity.type
_entity.pdbx_description
1 polymer ?
#
loop_
_entity_poly.entity_id
_entity_poly.type
_entity_poly.pdbx_seq_one_letter_code
_entity_poly.pdbx_strand_id
1 'polypeptide(L)'
;MVKVKNPDQLNIFDPGDFLTPKRRQMLESGRPGLFRKHIPAAVEAAMSEYDRRAGVKQLRVRDLKAVKFCAALKALGVNIFRAAGMMPEEVFCEA
;
A
#
# COMPACT_ATOMS: atom_id res chain seq x y z
N MET A 1 4.76 9.39 -20.59
CA MET A 1 4.39 8.19 -21.37
C MET A 1 5.48 7.14 -21.14
N VAL A 2 5.18 6.07 -20.40
CA VAL A 2 6.17 5.01 -20.11
C VAL A 2 6.42 4.23 -21.40
N LYS A 3 7.64 4.26 -21.92
CA LYS A 3 8.02 3.46 -23.10
C LYS A 3 8.15 2.00 -22.68
N VAL A 4 7.30 1.15 -23.21
CA VAL A 4 7.38 -0.31 -23.06
C VAL A 4 8.65 -0.78 -23.79
N LYS A 5 9.62 -1.32 -23.04
CA LYS A 5 10.92 -1.81 -23.55
C LYS A 5 10.94 -3.33 -23.74
N ASN A 6 10.07 -4.07 -23.06
CA ASN A 6 9.96 -5.53 -23.11
C ASN A 6 8.47 -5.93 -23.24
N PRO A 7 8.10 -6.90 -24.10
CA PRO A 7 6.75 -7.46 -24.15
C PRO A 7 6.20 -7.93 -22.79
N ASP A 8 7.04 -8.34 -21.84
CA ASP A 8 6.62 -8.69 -20.47
C ASP A 8 6.10 -7.47 -19.68
N GLN A 9 6.48 -6.24 -20.07
CA GLN A 9 6.03 -5.02 -19.41
C GLN A 9 4.59 -4.64 -19.75
N LEU A 10 4.02 -5.17 -20.84
CA LEU A 10 2.60 -4.99 -21.17
C LEU A 10 1.69 -5.58 -20.09
N ASN A 11 2.12 -6.67 -19.44
CA ASN A 11 1.30 -7.38 -18.46
C ASN A 11 1.60 -7.00 -17.00
N ILE A 12 2.40 -5.96 -16.75
CA ILE A 12 2.73 -5.53 -15.38
C ILE A 12 1.48 -5.06 -14.62
N PHE A 13 0.50 -4.52 -15.33
CA PHE A 13 -0.73 -3.99 -14.73
C PHE A 13 -2.02 -4.60 -15.30
N ASP A 14 -1.93 -5.60 -16.19
CA ASP A 14 -3.08 -6.06 -16.99
C ASP A 14 -3.75 -7.38 -16.56
N PRO A 15 -5.04 -7.56 -16.87
CA PRO A 15 -5.96 -8.50 -16.24
C PRO A 15 -5.94 -9.91 -16.82
N GLY A 16 -4.77 -10.56 -16.87
CA GLY A 16 -4.69 -12.02 -17.06
C GLY A 16 -5.43 -12.57 -18.29
N ASP A 17 -5.70 -11.75 -19.31
CA ASP A 17 -6.41 -12.12 -20.56
C ASP A 17 -5.60 -13.05 -21.45
N PHE A 18 -4.28 -13.05 -21.27
CA PHE A 18 -3.36 -14.01 -21.86
C PHE A 18 -3.38 -15.39 -21.16
N LEU A 19 -4.12 -15.55 -20.06
CA LEU A 19 -4.19 -16.82 -19.32
C LEU A 19 -5.36 -17.68 -19.80
N THR A 20 -5.10 -18.98 -19.96
CA THR A 20 -6.16 -19.94 -20.25
C THR A 20 -7.15 -20.05 -19.08
N PRO A 21 -8.43 -20.40 -19.33
CA PRO A 21 -9.47 -20.44 -18.30
C PRO A 21 -9.08 -21.29 -17.07
N LYS A 22 -8.42 -22.42 -17.28
CA LYS A 22 -7.90 -23.29 -16.21
C LYS A 22 -6.85 -22.59 -15.34
N ARG A 23 -5.89 -21.88 -15.96
CA ARG A 23 -4.83 -21.15 -15.23
C ARG A 23 -5.39 -19.97 -14.46
N ARG A 24 -6.35 -19.26 -15.06
CA ARG A 24 -7.08 -18.16 -14.39
C ARG A 24 -7.84 -18.68 -13.18
N GLN A 25 -8.56 -19.80 -13.30
CA GLN A 25 -9.30 -20.41 -12.19
C GLN A 25 -8.37 -20.82 -11.04
N MET A 26 -7.20 -21.39 -11.33
CA MET A 26 -6.20 -21.74 -10.31
C MET A 26 -5.65 -20.53 -9.56
N LEU A 27 -5.46 -19.39 -10.25
CA LEU A 27 -4.99 -18.17 -9.61
C LEU A 27 -6.09 -17.51 -8.77
N GLU A 28 -7.32 -17.48 -9.27
CA GLU A 28 -8.50 -16.93 -8.58
C GLU A 28 -8.88 -17.70 -7.31
N SER A 29 -8.76 -19.04 -7.33
CA SER A 29 -9.01 -19.90 -6.16
C SER A 29 -7.84 -19.92 -5.18
N GLY A 30 -6.63 -19.57 -5.65
CA GLY A 30 -5.43 -19.51 -4.84
C GLY A 30 -5.23 -18.18 -4.13
N ARG A 31 -4.13 -18.09 -3.37
CA ARG A 31 -3.69 -16.83 -2.76
C ARG A 31 -3.54 -15.67 -3.76
N PRO A 32 -3.04 -15.85 -5.00
CA PRO A 32 -2.93 -14.74 -5.96
C PRO A 32 -4.24 -13.99 -6.22
N GLY A 33 -5.37 -14.70 -6.31
CA GLY A 33 -6.70 -14.11 -6.49
C GLY A 33 -7.17 -13.31 -5.28
N LEU A 34 -6.94 -13.83 -4.07
CA LEU A 34 -7.23 -13.11 -2.83
C LEU A 34 -6.39 -11.83 -2.71
N PHE A 35 -5.10 -11.92 -3.04
CA PHE A 35 -4.18 -10.79 -3.05
C PHE A 35 -4.65 -9.74 -4.05
N ARG A 36 -5.03 -10.15 -5.27
CA ARG A 36 -5.56 -9.25 -6.31
C ARG A 36 -6.83 -8.51 -5.88
N LYS A 37 -7.72 -9.17 -5.11
CA LYS A 37 -8.99 -8.58 -4.67
C LYS A 37 -8.85 -7.58 -3.52
N HIS A 38 -7.98 -7.86 -2.55
CA HIS A 38 -7.96 -7.10 -1.29
C HIS A 38 -6.75 -6.21 -1.10
N ILE A 39 -5.58 -6.58 -1.65
CA ILE A 39 -4.34 -5.86 -1.37
C ILE A 39 -4.25 -4.53 -2.12
N PRO A 40 -4.63 -4.42 -3.42
CA PRO A 40 -4.60 -3.13 -4.10
C PRO A 40 -5.46 -2.09 -3.39
N ALA A 41 -6.69 -2.46 -2.99
CA ALA A 41 -7.58 -1.56 -2.27
C ALA A 41 -7.01 -1.16 -0.90
N ALA A 42 -6.41 -2.10 -0.17
CA ALA A 42 -5.79 -1.82 1.13
C ALA A 42 -4.56 -0.90 1.01
N VAL A 43 -3.72 -1.10 -0.02
CA VAL A 43 -2.53 -0.27 -0.27
C VAL A 43 -2.93 1.14 -0.69
N GLU A 44 -3.90 1.28 -1.60
CA GLU A 44 -4.41 2.59 -2.03
C GLU A 44 -5.03 3.36 -0.85
N ALA A 45 -5.85 2.67 -0.04
CA ALA A 45 -6.44 3.26 1.16
C ALA A 45 -5.36 3.71 2.16
N ALA A 46 -4.36 2.87 2.42
CA ALA A 46 -3.25 3.17 3.33
C ALA A 46 -2.43 4.38 2.84
N MET A 47 -2.09 4.42 1.54
CA MET A 47 -1.32 5.54 0.96
C MET A 47 -2.13 6.84 0.93
N SER A 48 -3.44 6.76 0.64
CA SER A 48 -4.33 7.92 0.65
C SER A 48 -4.53 8.50 2.06
N GLU A 49 -4.67 7.64 3.07
CA GLU A 49 -4.71 8.07 4.47
C GLU A 49 -3.37 8.63 4.92
N TYR A 50 -2.26 7.97 4.58
CA TYR A 50 -0.93 8.39 4.94
C TYR A 50 -0.63 9.80 4.41
N ASP A 51 -0.99 10.07 3.16
CA ASP A 51 -0.87 11.40 2.57
C ASP A 51 -1.80 12.43 3.21
N ARG A 52 -3.07 12.08 3.50
CA ARG A 52 -4.00 13.01 4.15
C ARG A 52 -3.60 13.38 5.59
N ARG A 53 -3.10 12.41 6.36
CA ARG A 53 -2.74 12.61 7.77
C ARG A 53 -1.36 13.22 7.94
N ALA A 54 -0.40 12.84 7.09
CA ALA A 54 0.99 13.24 7.27
C ALA A 54 1.52 14.13 6.14
N GLY A 55 0.78 14.37 5.05
CA GLY A 55 1.22 15.21 3.93
C GLY A 55 2.50 14.70 3.26
N VAL A 56 2.66 13.38 3.13
CA VAL A 56 3.93 12.79 2.64
C VAL A 56 4.27 13.23 1.22
N LYS A 57 3.27 13.43 0.35
CA LYS A 57 3.52 13.84 -1.04
C LYS A 57 3.97 15.29 -1.17
N GLN A 58 3.82 16.08 -0.11
CA GLN A 58 4.22 17.49 -0.04
C GLN A 58 5.52 17.70 0.74
N LEU A 59 6.31 16.65 0.96
CA LEU A 59 7.62 16.76 1.63
C LEU A 59 8.59 17.63 0.81
N ARG A 60 9.06 18.71 1.43
CA ARG A 60 10.05 19.63 0.85
C ARG A 60 11.34 19.57 1.66
N VAL A 61 12.11 18.50 1.46
CA VAL A 61 13.46 18.33 2.01
C VAL A 61 14.45 18.09 0.87
N ARG A 62 15.68 18.57 1.02
CA ARG A 62 16.74 18.33 0.02
C ARG A 62 17.26 16.89 0.18
N ASP A 63 17.59 16.26 -0.95
CA ASP A 63 18.15 14.90 -1.07
C ASP A 63 17.19 13.72 -0.80
N LEU A 64 17.28 12.69 -1.66
CA LEU A 64 16.42 11.49 -1.56
C LEU A 64 16.62 10.69 -0.27
N LYS A 65 17.83 10.71 0.32
CA LYS A 65 18.09 10.04 1.61
C LYS A 65 17.27 10.69 2.73
N ALA A 66 17.22 12.02 2.77
CA ALA A 66 16.42 12.76 3.75
C ALA A 66 14.91 12.58 3.49
N VAL A 67 14.49 12.57 2.22
CA VAL A 67 13.09 12.28 1.85
C VAL A 67 12.64 10.92 2.40
N LYS A 68 13.45 9.87 2.19
CA LYS A 68 13.15 8.51 2.69
C LYS A 68 13.04 8.48 4.21
N PHE A 69 13.97 9.12 4.91
CA PHE A 69 13.95 9.19 6.37
C PHE A 69 12.69 9.92 6.89
N CYS A 70 12.36 11.08 6.32
CA CYS A 70 11.17 11.84 6.69
C CYS A 70 9.87 11.07 6.40
N ALA A 71 9.81 10.37 5.27
CA ALA A 71 8.69 9.51 4.94
C ALA A 71 8.58 8.31 5.89
N ALA A 72 9.68 7.72 6.35
CA ALA A 72 9.63 6.65 7.33
C ALA A 72 9.10 7.14 8.69
N LEU A 73 9.58 8.28 9.18
CA LEU A 73 9.10 8.88 10.44
C LEU A 73 7.61 9.22 10.39
N LYS A 74 7.15 9.81 9.30
CA LYS A 74 5.74 10.15 9.11
C LYS A 74 4.85 8.89 9.07
N ALA A 75 5.30 7.82 8.40
CA ALA A 75 4.57 6.55 8.39
C ALA A 75 4.51 5.91 9.79
N LEU A 76 5.62 5.93 10.53
CA LEU A 76 5.68 5.47 11.92
C LEU A 76 4.70 6.24 12.80
N GLY A 77 4.66 7.58 12.67
CA GLY A 77 3.72 8.42 13.40
C GLY A 77 2.27 8.03 13.14
N VAL A 78 1.87 7.87 11.86
CA VAL A 78 0.51 7.43 11.51
C VAL A 78 0.19 6.05 12.11
N ASN A 79 1.14 5.12 12.13
CA ASN A 79 0.93 3.80 12.72
C ASN A 79 0.77 3.85 14.26
N ILE A 80 1.56 4.68 14.94
CA ILE A 80 1.43 4.89 16.40
C ILE A 80 0.06 5.49 16.72
N PHE A 81 -0.39 6.52 16.01
CA PHE A 81 -1.70 7.12 16.23
C PHE A 81 -2.85 6.15 15.93
N ARG A 82 -2.71 5.28 14.94
CA ARG A 82 -3.69 4.20 14.68
C ARG A 82 -3.73 3.22 15.85
N ALA A 83 -2.58 2.78 16.35
CA ALA A 83 -2.52 1.88 17.49
C ALA A 83 -3.09 2.52 18.77
N ALA A 84 -2.80 3.80 19.00
CA ALA A 84 -3.34 4.55 20.13
C ALA A 84 -4.86 4.74 20.05
N GLY A 85 -5.41 5.02 18.85
CA GLY A 85 -6.85 5.11 18.63
C GLY A 85 -7.58 3.76 18.57
N MET A 86 -6.85 2.63 18.59
CA MET A 86 -7.39 1.28 18.76
C MET A 86 -7.30 0.78 20.20
N MET A 87 -6.81 1.59 21.15
CA MET A 87 -6.92 1.27 22.57
C MET A 87 -8.40 1.37 22.98
N PRO A 88 -9.05 0.30 23.45
CA PRO A 88 -10.33 0.44 24.12
C PRO A 88 -10.14 1.36 25.33
N GLU A 89 -11.15 2.19 25.61
CA GLU A 89 -11.22 3.19 26.67
C GLU A 89 -11.12 2.62 28.12
N GLU A 90 -10.57 1.42 28.32
CA GLU A 90 -10.69 0.67 29.59
C GLU A 90 -9.39 0.51 30.38
N VAL A 91 -8.25 1.05 29.93
CA VAL A 91 -6.95 0.82 30.61
C VAL A 91 -6.23 2.10 31.01
N PHE A 92 -6.97 3.11 31.47
CA PHE A 92 -6.40 4.27 32.17
C PHE A 92 -7.24 4.64 33.41
N CYS A 93 -7.55 3.65 34.25
CA CYS A 93 -7.76 3.89 35.67
C CYS A 93 -6.77 3.02 36.45
N GLU A 94 -6.12 3.65 37.43
CA GLU A 94 -5.11 3.12 38.36
C GLU A 94 -3.66 3.00 37.85
N ALA A 95 -2.90 4.09 37.99
CA ALA A 95 -1.81 4.20 38.98
C ALA A 95 -1.25 5.63 39.01
#